data_AF-I4A1S5-F1
#
_entry.id   AF-I4A1S5-F1
#
_cell.length_a   1.000
_cell.length_b   1.000
_cell.length_c   1.000
_cell.angle_alpha   90.00
_cell.angle_beta   90.00
_cell.angle_gamma   90.00
#
_symmetry.space_group_name_H-M   'P 1'
#
loop_
_entity.id
_entity.type
_entity.pdbx_description
1 polymer ?
#
loop_
_entity_poly.entity_id
_entity_poly.type
_entity_poly.pdbx_seq_one_letter_code
_entity_poly.pdbx_strand_id
1 'polypeptide(L)'
;MRNIILAILLFLGNKLYAQKDTIVINQQDIRIKQEQVHHLKNPRGGYSLVKEYYLKATNELLNGFYKIIIDKNHFYTLYFEDGIRSLKTDPYINTIKYYRNNSIYKLEVFYPTLITTLYYYSIENFNCKVKRLTGYKKNIFDDTTKSTFKIKQKTTKDSIQWFFKGNEKGNMSFSKIEVCK
;
A
#
# COMPACT_ATOMS: atom_id res chain seq x y z
N MET A 1 -24.48 7.36 -33.07
CA MET A 1 -24.96 6.59 -31.90
C MET A 1 -24.17 5.30 -31.63
N ARG A 2 -23.81 4.51 -32.66
CA ARG A 2 -23.09 3.21 -32.51
C ARG A 2 -21.70 3.31 -31.82
N ASN A 3 -20.93 4.37 -32.06
CA ASN A 3 -19.60 4.54 -31.44
C ASN A 3 -19.63 5.00 -29.98
N ILE A 4 -20.71 5.68 -29.57
CA ILE A 4 -20.89 6.14 -28.17
C ILE A 4 -21.21 4.94 -27.28
N ILE A 5 -22.04 4.01 -27.76
CA ILE A 5 -22.37 2.78 -27.07
C ILE A 5 -21.11 1.90 -26.90
N LEU A 6 -20.27 1.80 -27.94
CA LEU A 6 -19.01 1.05 -27.86
C LEU A 6 -18.02 1.67 -26.86
N ALA A 7 -17.92 3.00 -26.82
CA ALA A 7 -17.08 3.71 -25.85
C ALA A 7 -17.60 3.54 -24.42
N ILE A 8 -18.91 3.58 -24.21
CA ILE A 8 -19.54 3.31 -22.90
C ILE A 8 -19.32 1.85 -22.49
N LEU A 9 -19.45 0.89 -23.40
CA LEU A 9 -19.20 -0.53 -23.14
C LEU A 9 -17.72 -0.82 -22.85
N LEU A 10 -16.78 -0.16 -23.54
CA LEU A 10 -15.35 -0.24 -23.23
C LEU A 10 -15.03 0.40 -21.88
N PHE A 11 -15.66 1.51 -21.55
CA PHE A 11 -15.48 2.20 -20.26
C PHE A 11 -16.07 1.39 -19.09
N LEU A 12 -17.27 0.81 -19.27
CA LEU A 12 -17.90 -0.11 -18.32
C LEU A 12 -17.13 -1.43 -18.23
N GLY A 13 -16.66 -1.97 -19.34
CA GLY A 13 -15.86 -3.19 -19.42
C GLY A 13 -14.56 -3.07 -18.65
N ASN A 14 -13.83 -1.95 -18.80
CA ASN A 14 -12.62 -1.68 -18.01
C ASN A 14 -12.91 -1.54 -16.51
N LYS A 15 -14.04 -0.91 -16.13
CA LYS A 15 -14.43 -0.80 -14.72
C LYS A 15 -14.88 -2.13 -14.12
N LEU A 16 -15.59 -2.97 -14.87
CA LEU A 16 -16.02 -4.30 -14.46
C LEU A 16 -14.85 -5.30 -14.40
N TYR A 17 -13.90 -5.22 -15.34
CA TYR A 17 -12.69 -6.04 -15.31
C TYR A 17 -11.78 -5.67 -14.13
N ALA A 18 -11.61 -4.38 -13.84
CA ALA A 18 -10.85 -3.95 -12.65
C ALA A 18 -11.48 -4.42 -11.32
N GLN A 19 -12.77 -4.76 -11.31
CA GLN A 19 -13.49 -5.23 -10.12
C GLN A 19 -13.44 -6.76 -9.96
N LYS A 20 -13.17 -7.54 -11.03
CA LYS A 20 -13.22 -9.02 -11.01
C LYS A 20 -12.07 -9.67 -10.24
N ASP A 21 -10.93 -9.00 -10.10
CA ASP A 21 -9.74 -9.54 -9.42
C ASP A 21 -9.57 -9.03 -7.98
N THR A 22 -10.54 -8.26 -7.46
CA THR A 22 -10.50 -7.73 -6.09
C THR A 22 -11.32 -8.59 -5.12
N ILE A 23 -10.64 -9.27 -4.20
CA ILE A 23 -11.26 -10.07 -3.15
C ILE A 23 -11.63 -9.17 -1.96
N VAL A 24 -12.87 -9.22 -1.47
CA VAL A 24 -13.31 -8.42 -0.31
C VAL A 24 -13.25 -9.28 0.95
N ILE A 25 -12.61 -8.77 2.00
CA ILE A 25 -12.43 -9.48 3.27
C ILE A 25 -12.49 -8.50 4.45
N ASN A 26 -12.96 -8.92 5.62
CA ASN A 26 -12.83 -8.10 6.83
C ASN A 26 -11.47 -8.29 7.47
N GLN A 27 -10.89 -7.22 8.01
CA GLN A 27 -9.59 -7.28 8.68
C GLN A 27 -9.59 -8.28 9.85
N GLN A 28 -10.72 -8.40 10.56
CA GLN A 28 -10.87 -9.36 11.66
C GLN A 28 -10.77 -10.82 11.21
N ASP A 29 -10.97 -11.11 9.92
CA ASP A 29 -10.89 -12.46 9.35
C ASP A 29 -9.46 -12.82 8.92
N ILE A 30 -8.52 -11.86 9.03
CA ILE A 30 -7.11 -12.05 8.70
C ILE A 30 -6.33 -12.37 9.98
N ARG A 31 -5.48 -13.39 9.91
CA ARG A 31 -4.49 -13.73 10.95
C ARG A 31 -3.10 -13.30 10.47
N ILE A 32 -2.33 -12.70 11.36
CA ILE A 32 -0.94 -12.34 11.10
C ILE A 32 -0.05 -13.30 11.89
N LYS A 33 0.92 -13.91 11.22
CA LYS A 33 1.95 -14.76 11.83
C LYS A 33 3.31 -14.09 11.64
N GLN A 34 4.11 -14.05 12.70
CA GLN A 34 5.47 -13.51 12.67
C GLN A 34 6.44 -14.59 13.13
N GLU A 35 7.39 -14.96 12.29
CA GLU A 35 8.36 -16.00 12.60
C GLU A 35 9.76 -15.61 12.17
N GLN A 36 10.76 -16.13 12.89
CA GLN A 36 12.15 -16.11 12.46
C GLN A 36 12.43 -17.37 11.66
N VAL A 37 12.59 -17.24 10.34
CA VAL A 37 12.88 -18.35 9.44
C VAL A 37 14.38 -18.37 9.15
N HIS A 38 15.01 -19.51 9.38
CA HIS A 38 16.42 -19.70 9.07
C HIS A 38 16.62 -19.82 7.55
N HIS A 39 17.45 -18.96 6.95
CA HIS A 39 17.77 -19.06 5.53
C HIS A 39 18.67 -20.27 5.25
N LEU A 40 18.08 -21.40 4.88
CA LEU A 40 18.81 -22.63 4.54
C LEU A 40 19.69 -22.51 3.28
N LYS A 41 19.48 -21.48 2.44
CA LYS A 41 20.18 -21.32 1.14
C LYS A 41 21.36 -20.33 1.14
N ASN A 42 21.67 -19.67 2.26
CA ASN A 42 22.78 -18.71 2.33
C ASN A 42 23.85 -19.18 3.34
N PRO A 43 25.08 -19.53 2.90
CA PRO A 43 26.12 -20.09 3.77
C PRO A 43 26.66 -19.13 4.83
N ARG A 44 26.23 -17.86 4.83
CA ARG A 44 26.55 -16.88 5.90
C ARG A 44 25.58 -16.85 7.08
N GLY A 45 24.56 -17.72 7.11
CA GLY A 45 23.71 -17.97 8.29
C GLY A 45 22.96 -16.74 8.82
N GLY A 46 21.65 -16.66 8.58
CA GLY A 46 20.84 -15.58 9.13
C GLY A 46 19.39 -15.98 9.28
N TYR A 47 18.76 -15.51 10.37
CA TYR A 47 17.32 -15.57 10.54
C TYR A 47 16.69 -14.38 9.81
N SER A 48 15.68 -14.64 8.99
CA SER A 48 14.80 -13.61 8.45
C SER A 48 13.52 -13.58 9.26
N LEU A 49 13.14 -12.40 9.74
CA LEU A 49 11.79 -12.19 10.22
C LEU A 49 10.85 -12.20 9.01
N VAL A 50 9.81 -13.01 9.07
CA VAL A 50 8.76 -13.09 8.05
C VAL A 50 7.44 -12.72 8.73
N LYS A 51 6.67 -11.82 8.10
CA LYS A 51 5.32 -11.42 8.53
C LYS A 51 4.33 -11.84 7.45
N GLU A 52 3.56 -12.88 7.73
CA GLU A 52 2.65 -13.51 6.79
C GLU A 52 1.19 -13.29 7.20
N TYR A 53 0.31 -13.21 6.21
CA TYR A 53 -1.10 -12.93 6.34
C TYR A 53 -1.90 -14.12 5.82
N TYR A 54 -2.79 -14.60 6.68
CA TYR A 54 -3.59 -15.81 6.45
C TYR A 54 -5.07 -15.51 6.58
N LEU A 55 -5.91 -16.27 5.88
CA LEU A 55 -7.33 -16.35 6.16
C LEU A 55 -7.56 -17.18 7.43
N LYS A 56 -8.27 -16.65 8.42
CA LYS A 56 -8.55 -17.38 9.68
C LYS A 56 -9.34 -18.68 9.48
N ALA A 57 -10.28 -18.66 8.54
CA ALA A 57 -11.20 -19.78 8.33
C ALA A 57 -10.51 -21.02 7.75
N THR A 58 -9.63 -20.84 6.77
CA THR A 58 -8.98 -21.95 6.05
C THR A 58 -7.51 -22.14 6.43
N ASN A 59 -6.93 -21.16 7.13
CA ASN A 59 -5.50 -21.08 7.40
C ASN A 59 -4.63 -21.03 6.13
N GLU A 60 -5.19 -20.58 5.02
CA GLU A 60 -4.46 -20.38 3.77
C GLU A 60 -3.79 -19.00 3.72
N LEU A 61 -2.64 -18.92 3.06
CA LEU A 61 -1.95 -17.67 2.80
C LEU A 61 -2.80 -16.79 1.87
N LEU A 62 -2.88 -15.49 2.18
CA LEU A 62 -3.54 -14.54 1.29
C LEU A 62 -2.73 -14.40 0.00
N ASN A 63 -3.37 -14.56 -1.15
CA ASN A 63 -2.74 -14.40 -2.46
C ASN A 63 -3.74 -13.70 -3.40
N GLY A 64 -3.32 -12.64 -4.09
CA GLY A 64 -4.17 -11.81 -4.95
C GLY A 64 -4.40 -10.38 -4.43
N PHE A 65 -5.26 -9.62 -5.12
CA PHE A 65 -5.59 -8.23 -4.76
C PHE A 65 -6.82 -8.19 -3.84
N TYR A 66 -6.70 -7.52 -2.69
CA TYR A 66 -7.76 -7.48 -1.67
C TYR A 66 -8.23 -6.06 -1.39
N LYS A 67 -9.53 -5.92 -1.15
CA LYS A 67 -10.15 -4.82 -0.42
C LYS A 67 -10.41 -5.29 1.01
N ILE A 68 -9.63 -4.77 1.95
CA ILE A 68 -9.72 -5.14 3.37
C ILE A 68 -10.58 -4.10 4.11
N ILE A 69 -11.72 -4.56 4.63
CA ILE A 69 -12.67 -3.76 5.40
C ILE A 69 -12.20 -3.70 6.85
N ILE A 70 -11.94 -2.49 7.36
CA ILE A 70 -11.61 -2.25 8.76
C ILE A 70 -12.91 -2.10 9.56
N ASP A 71 -13.80 -1.25 9.06
CA ASP A 71 -15.14 -1.01 9.62
C ASP A 71 -16.08 -0.47 8.52
N LYS A 72 -17.29 -0.04 8.91
CA LYS A 72 -18.32 0.50 7.99
C LYS A 72 -17.85 1.66 7.11
N ASN A 73 -16.88 2.44 7.56
CA ASN A 73 -16.42 3.66 6.92
C ASN A 73 -14.97 3.54 6.41
N HIS A 74 -14.21 2.57 6.88
CA HIS A 74 -12.78 2.44 6.63
C HIS A 74 -12.41 1.15 5.89
N PHE A 75 -11.60 1.28 4.85
CA PHE A 75 -11.01 0.14 4.14
C PHE A 75 -9.65 0.52 3.53
N TYR A 76 -8.87 -0.48 3.14
CA TYR A 76 -7.69 -0.29 2.30
C TYR A 76 -7.61 -1.37 1.23
N THR A 77 -6.79 -1.12 0.22
CA THR A 77 -6.57 -2.08 -0.87
C THR A 77 -5.09 -2.44 -0.96
N LEU A 78 -4.79 -3.71 -1.12
CA LEU A 78 -3.42 -4.23 -1.15
C LEU A 78 -3.36 -5.57 -1.89
N TYR A 79 -2.24 -5.82 -2.57
CA TYR A 79 -1.89 -7.11 -3.16
C TYR A 79 -1.08 -7.97 -2.18
N PHE A 80 -1.40 -9.27 -2.11
CA PHE A 80 -0.59 -10.27 -1.42
C PHE A 80 -0.02 -11.28 -2.41
N GLU A 81 1.21 -11.73 -2.17
CA GLU A 81 1.87 -12.83 -2.88
C GLU A 81 2.36 -13.78 -1.80
N ASP A 82 1.82 -15.01 -1.78
CA ASP A 82 2.14 -16.04 -0.79
C ASP A 82 2.06 -15.53 0.67
N GLY A 83 1.00 -14.79 0.97
CA GLY A 83 0.73 -14.23 2.30
C GLY A 83 1.67 -13.10 2.70
N ILE A 84 2.59 -12.66 1.84
CA ILE A 84 3.41 -11.48 2.05
C ILE A 84 2.69 -10.30 1.40
N ARG A 85 2.70 -9.13 2.04
CA ARG A 85 2.27 -7.90 1.38
C ARG A 85 3.16 -7.71 0.16
N SER A 86 2.64 -7.98 -1.03
CA SER A 86 3.43 -7.95 -2.24
C SER A 86 3.36 -6.58 -2.87
N LEU A 87 4.55 -6.07 -3.07
CA LEU A 87 4.89 -4.70 -3.34
C LEU A 87 5.77 -4.72 -4.61
N LYS A 88 5.39 -5.52 -5.60
CA LYS A 88 6.17 -5.73 -6.84
C LYS A 88 5.57 -5.07 -8.07
N THR A 89 4.41 -4.40 -7.97
CA THR A 89 3.77 -3.79 -9.13
C THR A 89 4.24 -2.34 -9.32
N ASP A 90 4.80 -2.11 -10.50
CA ASP A 90 5.41 -0.90 -11.05
C ASP A 90 4.56 0.40 -10.91
N PRO A 91 5.18 1.61 -10.87
CA PRO A 91 6.60 1.87 -11.02
C PRO A 91 7.28 2.31 -9.73
N TYR A 92 8.02 1.38 -9.13
CA TYR A 92 9.02 1.59 -8.08
C TYR A 92 8.55 2.15 -6.73
N ILE A 93 7.26 2.44 -6.54
CA ILE A 93 6.70 2.92 -5.26
C ILE A 93 5.40 2.19 -4.99
N ASN A 94 5.41 1.30 -4.00
CA ASN A 94 4.21 0.56 -3.63
C ASN A 94 3.43 1.35 -2.60
N THR A 95 2.22 1.77 -2.97
CA THR A 95 1.39 2.63 -2.14
C THR A 95 0.14 1.90 -1.71
N ILE A 96 -0.02 1.70 -0.41
CA ILE A 96 -1.29 1.28 0.18
C ILE A 96 -2.13 2.53 0.42
N LYS A 97 -3.34 2.52 -0.14
CA LYS A 97 -4.31 3.60 0.01
C LYS A 97 -5.35 3.19 1.05
N TYR A 98 -5.49 4.01 2.10
CA TYR A 98 -6.51 3.85 3.13
C TYR A 98 -7.61 4.89 2.93
N TYR A 99 -8.84 4.39 2.90
CA TYR A 99 -10.04 5.16 2.59
C TYR A 99 -10.91 5.32 3.83
N ARG A 100 -11.46 6.52 4.00
CA ARG A 100 -12.50 6.86 4.95
C ARG A 100 -13.63 7.50 4.16
N ASN A 101 -14.82 6.90 4.17
CA ASN A 101 -15.98 7.37 3.39
C ASN A 101 -15.60 7.59 1.90
N ASN A 102 -14.91 6.62 1.29
CA ASN A 102 -14.42 6.67 -0.10
C ASN A 102 -13.39 7.77 -0.41
N SER A 103 -12.89 8.48 0.60
CA SER A 103 -11.82 9.48 0.46
C SER A 103 -10.53 8.98 1.09
N ILE A 104 -9.41 9.12 0.41
CA ILE A 104 -8.12 8.70 0.96
C ILE A 104 -7.75 9.63 2.11
N TYR A 105 -7.48 9.04 3.27
CA TYR A 105 -7.04 9.76 4.46
C TYR A 105 -5.66 9.32 4.93
N LYS A 106 -5.20 8.15 4.50
CA LYS A 106 -3.89 7.63 4.86
C LYS A 106 -3.21 6.96 3.67
N LEU A 107 -1.89 7.14 3.59
CA LEU A 107 -1.03 6.50 2.60
C LEU A 107 0.12 5.79 3.32
N GLU A 108 0.43 4.57 2.90
CA GLU A 108 1.65 3.88 3.28
C GLU A 108 2.46 3.57 2.04
N VAL A 109 3.75 3.88 2.08
CA VAL A 109 4.65 3.78 0.96
C VAL A 109 5.83 2.89 1.30
N PHE A 110 6.02 1.87 0.48
CA PHE A 110 7.11 0.92 0.59
C PHE A 110 8.05 1.10 -0.60
N TYR A 111 9.34 1.21 -0.30
CA TYR A 111 10.38 1.23 -1.32
C TYR A 111 10.62 -0.18 -1.88
N PRO A 112 11.15 -0.32 -3.11
CA PRO A 112 11.41 -1.62 -3.71
C PRO A 112 12.36 -2.46 -2.86
N THR A 113 12.11 -3.77 -2.83
CA THR A 113 12.86 -4.80 -2.09
C THR A 113 14.35 -4.88 -2.41
N LEU A 114 14.81 -4.30 -3.53
CA LEU A 114 16.24 -4.20 -3.88
C LEU A 114 17.04 -3.33 -2.90
N ILE A 115 16.37 -2.48 -2.15
CA ILE A 115 16.93 -1.71 -1.04
C ILE A 115 16.36 -2.37 0.22
N THR A 116 17.19 -3.12 0.95
CA THR A 116 16.88 -3.78 2.22
C THR A 116 16.27 -2.80 3.23
N THR A 117 14.98 -2.55 3.11
CA THR A 117 14.28 -1.57 3.93
C THR A 117 13.39 -2.34 4.88
N LEU A 118 13.89 -2.53 6.10
CA LEU A 118 13.10 -2.90 7.28
C LEU A 118 11.98 -1.89 7.59
N TYR A 119 11.75 -0.90 6.72
CA TYR A 119 10.97 0.28 6.99
C TYR A 119 10.07 0.66 5.82
N TYR A 120 8.92 1.22 6.15
CA TYR A 120 8.01 1.88 5.24
C TYR A 120 7.65 3.27 5.77
N TYR A 121 7.05 4.08 4.92
CA TYR A 121 6.68 5.46 5.24
C TYR A 121 5.16 5.59 5.32
N SER A 122 4.64 6.12 6.42
CA SER A 122 3.19 6.25 6.68
C SER A 122 2.80 7.71 6.85
N ILE A 123 1.65 8.09 6.28
CA ILE A 123 1.03 9.41 6.39
C ILE A 123 -0.42 9.20 6.84
N GLU A 124 -0.71 9.48 8.11
CA GLU A 124 -2.02 9.15 8.75
C GLU A 124 -3.14 10.18 8.47
N ASN A 125 -2.80 11.40 8.04
CA ASN A 125 -3.73 12.50 7.77
C ASN A 125 -3.48 13.11 6.38
N PHE A 126 -3.39 12.25 5.38
CA PHE A 126 -3.17 12.64 4.00
C PHE A 126 -4.31 13.53 3.49
N ASN A 127 -3.93 14.65 2.86
CA ASN A 127 -4.86 15.54 2.19
C ASN A 127 -4.14 16.25 1.04
N CYS A 128 -4.72 16.15 -0.15
CA CYS A 128 -4.23 16.73 -1.40
C CYS A 128 -4.03 18.26 -1.38
N LYS A 129 -4.81 18.96 -0.56
CA LYS A 129 -4.81 20.43 -0.45
C LYS A 129 -3.77 20.94 0.54
N VAL A 130 -3.24 20.07 1.40
CA VAL A 130 -2.28 20.44 2.43
C VAL A 130 -0.87 20.50 1.84
N LYS A 131 -0.15 21.59 2.11
CA LYS A 131 1.23 21.79 1.62
C LYS A 131 2.29 21.15 2.52
N ARG A 132 1.96 20.87 3.78
CA ARG A 132 2.88 20.30 4.79
C ARG A 132 2.22 19.13 5.51
N LEU A 133 2.81 17.95 5.39
CA LEU A 133 2.36 16.73 6.06
C LEU A 133 3.41 16.28 7.08
N THR A 134 2.98 15.45 8.02
CA THR A 134 3.90 14.70 8.90
C THR A 134 3.92 13.25 8.43
N GLY A 135 5.12 12.73 8.18
CA GLY A 135 5.34 11.34 7.82
C GLY A 135 6.03 10.58 8.95
N TYR A 136 5.82 9.28 8.97
CA TYR A 136 6.38 8.36 9.97
C TYR A 136 7.13 7.24 9.27
N LYS A 137 8.38 7.01 9.66
CA LYS A 137 9.14 5.84 9.24
C LYS A 137 8.85 4.72 10.22
N LYS A 138 8.19 3.67 9.75
CA LYS A 138 7.72 2.55 10.57
C LYS A 138 8.43 1.26 10.17
N ASN A 139 8.68 0.38 11.14
CA ASN A 139 9.25 -0.93 10.87
C ASN A 139 8.18 -1.86 10.25
N ILE A 140 8.53 -2.59 9.19
CA ILE A 140 7.60 -3.46 8.44
C ILE A 140 7.02 -4.62 9.26
N PHE A 141 7.72 -5.03 10.32
CA PHE A 141 7.34 -6.17 11.16
C PHE A 141 6.37 -5.75 12.26
N ASP A 142 6.79 -4.83 13.13
CA ASP A 142 6.04 -4.47 14.34
C ASP A 142 5.27 -3.14 14.24
N ASP A 143 5.34 -2.48 13.07
CA ASP A 143 4.71 -1.18 12.81
C ASP A 143 5.20 -0.05 13.75
N THR A 144 6.31 -0.27 14.48
CA THR A 144 6.88 0.72 15.40
C THR A 144 7.46 1.91 14.64
N THR A 145 7.10 3.12 15.08
CA THR A 145 7.64 4.37 14.53
C THR A 145 9.10 4.54 14.97
N LYS A 146 10.03 4.52 14.02
CA LYS A 146 11.45 4.80 14.27
C LYS A 146 11.78 6.28 14.20
N SER A 147 11.16 7.00 13.27
CA SER A 147 11.38 8.43 13.13
C SER A 147 10.15 9.13 12.57
N THR A 148 10.06 10.42 12.86
CA THR A 148 9.02 11.32 12.32
C THR A 148 9.70 12.39 11.49
N PHE A 149 9.13 12.73 10.34
CA PHE A 149 9.69 13.72 9.41
C PHE A 149 8.61 14.61 8.82
N LYS A 150 9.02 15.79 8.34
CA LYS A 150 8.12 16.74 7.68
C LYS A 150 8.21 16.59 6.17
N ILE A 151 7.04 16.57 5.53
CA ILE A 151 6.89 16.44 4.09
C ILE A 151 6.35 17.74 3.54
N LYS A 152 7.06 18.34 2.57
CA LYS A 152 6.52 19.39 1.72
C LYS A 152 5.85 18.74 0.51
N GLN A 153 4.53 18.90 0.41
CA GLN A 153 3.74 18.37 -0.69
C GLN A 153 3.54 19.44 -1.76
N LYS A 154 3.73 19.04 -3.02
CA LYS A 154 3.39 19.82 -4.22
C LYS A 154 2.52 18.95 -5.12
N THR A 155 1.28 19.36 -5.32
CA THR A 155 0.34 18.71 -6.23
C THR A 155 0.43 19.40 -7.58
N THR A 156 0.71 18.64 -8.64
CA THR A 156 0.68 19.10 -10.03
C THR A 156 -0.61 18.64 -10.71
N LYS A 157 -0.71 18.83 -12.04
CA LYS A 157 -1.86 18.34 -12.80
C LYS A 157 -1.99 16.81 -12.69
N ASP A 158 -0.88 16.09 -12.81
CA ASP A 158 -0.86 14.64 -12.99
C ASP A 158 -0.18 13.88 -11.84
N SER A 159 0.56 14.57 -10.96
CA SER A 159 1.34 13.92 -9.90
C SER A 159 1.28 14.64 -8.56
N ILE A 160 1.61 13.90 -7.51
CA ILE A 160 1.88 14.44 -6.17
C ILE A 160 3.36 14.23 -5.91
N GLN A 161 4.04 15.33 -5.62
CA GLN A 161 5.46 15.35 -5.30
C GLN A 161 5.64 15.63 -3.82
N TRP A 162 6.40 14.77 -3.16
CA TRP A 162 6.79 14.91 -1.77
C TRP A 162 8.28 15.18 -1.70
N PHE A 163 8.63 16.19 -0.92
CA PHE A 163 10.01 16.53 -0.59
C PHE A 163 10.15 16.51 0.92
N PHE A 164 11.10 15.73 1.43
CA PHE A 164 11.41 15.67 2.85
C PHE A 164 12.90 15.94 3.07
N LYS A 165 13.20 16.75 4.09
CA LYS A 165 14.54 17.18 4.47
C LYS A 165 14.66 17.08 5.99
N GLY A 166 15.81 16.63 6.48
CA GLY A 166 16.08 16.37 7.89
C GLY A 166 16.80 15.03 8.04
N ASN A 167 16.48 14.29 9.10
CA ASN A 167 17.04 12.95 9.35
C ASN A 167 16.64 11.93 8.27
N GLU A 168 15.48 12.14 7.62
CA GLU A 168 15.11 11.48 6.37
C GLU A 168 15.20 12.51 5.24
N LYS A 169 15.96 12.21 4.19
CA LYS A 169 16.14 13.09 3.03
C LYS A 169 15.75 12.34 1.76
N GLY A 170 14.90 12.96 0.96
CA GLY A 170 14.49 12.36 -0.30
C GLY A 170 13.39 13.13 -0.99
N ASN A 171 13.05 12.63 -2.16
CA ASN A 171 11.86 13.03 -2.88
C ASN A 171 11.09 11.77 -3.29
N MET A 172 9.80 11.95 -3.54
CA MET A 172 8.92 10.90 -4.01
C MET A 172 7.88 11.52 -4.92
N SER A 173 7.59 10.87 -6.04
CA SER A 173 6.56 11.32 -6.97
C SER A 173 5.67 10.13 -7.29
N PHE A 174 4.37 10.32 -7.16
CA PHE A 174 3.39 9.30 -7.52
C PHE A 174 2.22 9.93 -8.27
N SER A 175 1.50 9.11 -9.02
CA SER A 175 0.36 9.56 -9.82
C SER A 175 -0.72 10.18 -8.93
N LYS A 176 -1.27 11.31 -9.37
CA LYS A 176 -2.44 11.95 -8.74
C LYS A 176 -3.72 11.16 -9.01
N ILE A 177 -3.73 10.37 -10.09
CA ILE A 177 -4.87 9.58 -10.55
C ILE A 177 -5.28 8.63 -9.43
N GLU A 178 -6.58 8.63 -9.10
CA GLU A 178 -7.19 7.88 -7.97
C GLU A 178 -6.75 8.29 -6.56
N VAL A 179 -5.82 9.24 -6.39
CA VAL A 179 -5.35 9.70 -5.08
C VAL A 179 -5.96 11.05 -4.69
N CYS A 180 -5.99 11.99 -5.63
CA CYS A 180 -6.55 13.32 -5.43
C CYS A 180 -7.52 13.67 -6.55
N LYS A 181 -8.80 13.76 -6.20
CA LYS A 181 -9.85 14.31 -7.07
C LYS A 181 -9.85 15.83 -6.97
#